data_AF-A0A0S4JQG6-F1
#
_entry.id   AF-A0A0S4JQG6-F1
#
_cell.length_a   1.000
_cell.length_b   1.000
_cell.length_c   1.000
_cell.angle_alpha   90.00
_cell.angle_beta   90.00
_cell.angle_gamma   90.00
#
_symmetry.space_group_name_H-M   'P 1'
#
loop_
_entity.id
_entity.type
_entity.pdbx_description
1 polymer ?
#
loop_
_entity_poly.entity_id
_entity_poly.type
_entity_poly.pdbx_seq_one_letter_code
_entity_poly.pdbx_strand_id
1 'polypeptide(L)'
;MMQRCLSRLAIRRAAAVSAARLVGSSTTTASAAGGGFVLASNAPLRARFNATTTAAGDSTTLKNPVNVETFELDETIVKRHQEIGQRWSDIGEELQLAKAENNHLSVIAAVAKGHALLVEVGPMDSPVQCYTNLCMEEAQAHFNLGQGKEALDAATKSKESLKKTATDADAAMLSEIDEFIGHALLLTGNATKAEEVFRAILLWIDTDSKKALPMVSVAAVNQRRTVLLGLGMAIKCAAEKTVETRGDGTAEFAKALDILLDALALNTEAEDAGSVKQNLLGIVKCFVGVGDSRQAVATCEKYINFCHRAGDPEGVNHGTLLLQEICNKFNIPNPLVGAPKAKQPETTAPADPAINP
;
A
#
# COMPACT_ATOMS: atom_id res chain seq x y z
N MET A 1 24.05 -3.48 24.47
CA MET A 1 24.37 -4.08 23.15
C MET A 1 23.13 -4.43 22.30
N MET A 2 21.91 -4.43 22.86
CA MET A 2 20.63 -4.60 22.14
C MET A 2 20.22 -3.43 21.21
N GLN A 3 20.95 -2.32 21.21
CA GLN A 3 20.52 -1.05 20.60
C GLN A 3 20.93 -0.88 19.13
N ARG A 4 21.59 -1.86 18.51
CA ARG A 4 22.26 -1.69 17.20
C ARG A 4 21.87 -2.70 16.10
N CYS A 5 21.09 -3.73 16.38
CA CYS A 5 20.80 -4.77 15.36
C CYS A 5 19.62 -4.45 14.43
N LEU A 6 18.81 -3.41 14.69
CA LEU A 6 17.69 -3.03 13.81
C LEU A 6 17.88 -1.68 13.08
N SER A 7 19.06 -1.05 13.21
CA SER A 7 19.29 0.32 12.72
C SER A 7 19.99 0.45 11.36
N ARG A 8 20.02 -0.59 10.52
CA ARG A 8 20.51 -0.47 9.13
C ARG A 8 19.36 -0.47 8.13
N LEU A 9 18.65 0.65 8.03
CA LEU A 9 17.74 0.93 6.93
C LEU A 9 18.42 1.91 5.96
N ALA A 10 18.87 1.37 4.82
CA ALA A 10 19.28 2.14 3.65
C ALA A 10 18.87 1.38 2.37
N ILE A 11 17.67 1.74 1.90
CA ILE A 11 17.21 1.91 0.50
C ILE A 11 18.04 1.24 -0.61
N ARG A 12 17.41 0.33 -1.39
CA ARG A 12 17.36 0.34 -2.88
C ARG A 12 16.47 -0.77 -3.48
N ARG A 13 15.43 -0.33 -4.20
CA ARG A 13 14.73 -0.86 -5.42
C ARG A 13 14.64 -2.36 -5.71
N ALA A 14 13.42 -2.82 -6.04
CA ALA A 14 13.06 -3.34 -7.38
C ALA A 14 11.52 -3.29 -7.60
N ALA A 15 11.13 -2.95 -8.83
CA ALA A 15 9.76 -2.72 -9.29
C ALA A 15 9.16 -4.02 -9.86
N ALA A 16 7.85 -4.25 -9.63
CA ALA A 16 6.92 -4.91 -10.57
C ALA A 16 5.48 -4.97 -10.00
N VAL A 17 4.53 -4.32 -10.69
CA VAL A 17 3.26 -4.85 -11.24
C VAL A 17 2.34 -5.77 -10.37
N SER A 18 0.99 -5.67 -10.25
CA SER A 18 -0.11 -5.29 -11.15
C SER A 18 -1.42 -4.93 -10.38
N ALA A 19 -2.36 -4.30 -11.07
CA ALA A 19 -3.56 -3.60 -10.55
C ALA A 19 -4.89 -4.38 -10.67
N ALA A 20 -4.91 -5.71 -10.60
CA ALA A 20 -6.04 -6.49 -11.12
C ALA A 20 -7.13 -6.92 -10.10
N ARG A 21 -6.96 -6.79 -8.77
CA ARG A 21 -7.87 -7.45 -7.80
C ARG A 21 -9.01 -6.62 -7.20
N LEU A 22 -9.17 -5.35 -7.62
CA LEU A 22 -10.32 -4.54 -7.21
C LEU A 22 -11.47 -4.55 -8.25
N VAL A 23 -11.49 -5.51 -9.17
CA VAL A 23 -12.55 -5.65 -10.18
C VAL A 23 -13.27 -6.97 -9.97
N GLY A 24 -14.46 -6.89 -9.37
CA GLY A 24 -15.44 -7.97 -9.44
C GLY A 24 -16.01 -8.03 -10.85
N SER A 25 -15.71 -9.11 -11.58
CA SER A 25 -16.62 -9.65 -12.59
C SER A 25 -16.34 -11.14 -12.76
N SER A 26 -17.42 -11.89 -12.85
CA SER A 26 -17.52 -13.33 -12.72
C SER A 26 -16.89 -14.10 -13.90
N THR A 27 -16.46 -15.32 -13.59
CA THR A 27 -16.18 -16.50 -14.44
C THR A 27 -14.74 -16.78 -14.92
N THR A 28 -14.40 -18.05 -14.66
CA THR A 28 -13.35 -18.92 -15.22
C THR A 28 -11.92 -18.84 -14.68
N THR A 29 -11.48 -20.03 -14.24
CA THR A 29 -10.23 -20.45 -13.62
C THR A 29 -9.04 -20.42 -14.57
N ALA A 30 -7.93 -19.77 -14.19
CA ALA A 30 -6.57 -20.21 -14.49
C ALA A 30 -5.51 -19.48 -13.61
N SER A 31 -4.81 -20.30 -12.82
CA SER A 31 -3.45 -20.24 -12.28
C SER A 31 -2.51 -19.02 -12.54
N ALA A 32 -1.97 -18.53 -11.41
CA ALA A 32 -0.59 -18.13 -11.11
C ALA A 32 0.12 -16.99 -11.89
N ALA A 33 0.12 -15.79 -11.30
CA ALA A 33 1.30 -14.99 -10.96
C ALA A 33 0.84 -13.81 -10.07
N GLY A 34 1.32 -13.76 -8.83
CA GLY A 34 0.85 -12.83 -7.81
C GLY A 34 1.34 -11.40 -8.06
N GLY A 35 0.42 -10.50 -8.41
CA GLY A 35 0.66 -9.05 -8.47
C GLY A 35 0.61 -8.46 -7.06
N GLY A 36 1.77 -8.12 -6.52
CA GLY A 36 1.92 -7.52 -5.19
C GLY A 36 1.62 -6.03 -5.21
N PHE A 37 0.92 -5.57 -4.18
CA PHE A 37 0.74 -4.16 -3.87
C PHE A 37 1.98 -3.65 -3.13
N VAL A 38 2.72 -2.73 -3.72
CA VAL A 38 3.79 -2.04 -3.00
C VAL A 38 3.22 -0.71 -2.50
N LEU A 39 2.82 -0.66 -1.23
CA LEU A 39 2.79 0.62 -0.51
C LEU A 39 4.24 1.09 -0.44
N ALA A 40 4.60 2.04 -1.28
CA ALA A 40 5.79 2.83 -1.08
C ALA A 40 5.54 3.77 0.11
N SER A 41 5.50 3.22 1.33
CA SER A 41 5.68 4.02 2.53
C SER A 41 7.13 4.53 2.50
N ASN A 42 7.30 5.77 2.03
CA ASN A 42 8.59 6.46 1.97
C ASN A 42 9.05 6.92 3.36
N ALA A 43 8.85 6.10 4.39
CA ALA A 43 9.32 6.36 5.73
C ALA A 43 10.07 5.13 6.24
N PRO A 44 11.38 5.24 6.58
CA PRO A 44 11.95 4.23 7.44
C PRO A 44 11.13 4.23 8.73
N LEU A 45 10.63 3.06 9.17
CA LEU A 45 10.26 2.81 10.56
C LEU A 45 11.53 3.03 11.41
N ARG A 46 11.89 4.28 11.64
CA ARG A 46 12.93 4.67 12.59
C ARG A 46 12.29 4.60 13.97
N ALA A 47 12.22 3.38 14.49
CA ALA A 47 12.01 3.15 15.91
C ALA A 47 13.11 3.91 16.67
N ARG A 48 12.74 4.99 17.34
CA ARG A 48 13.56 5.56 18.40
C ARG A 48 13.44 4.61 19.59
N PHE A 49 14.53 3.90 19.85
CA PHE A 49 14.73 3.15 21.09
C PHE A 49 14.91 4.13 22.26
N ASN A 50 13.81 4.56 22.87
CA ASN A 50 13.84 5.04 24.24
C ASN A 50 13.31 3.93 25.13
N ALA A 51 14.23 3.13 25.67
CA ALA A 51 13.93 2.25 26.78
C ALA A 51 13.68 3.13 28.01
N THR A 52 12.42 3.42 28.31
CA THR A 52 12.03 3.93 29.63
C THR A 52 11.54 2.74 30.43
N THR A 53 12.44 2.17 31.22
CA THR A 53 12.16 1.13 32.20
C THR A 53 11.17 1.71 33.22
N THR A 54 9.90 1.39 33.09
CA THR A 54 8.91 1.59 34.16
C THR A 54 8.61 0.23 34.74
N ALA A 55 9.31 -0.07 35.83
CA ALA A 55 9.06 -1.24 36.65
C ALA A 55 7.82 -0.98 37.51
N ALA A 56 6.71 -1.64 37.20
CA ALA A 56 5.61 -1.88 38.15
C ALA A 56 4.74 -3.04 37.65
N GLY A 57 4.81 -4.19 38.34
CA GLY A 57 3.92 -5.34 38.15
C GLY A 57 4.56 -6.67 38.58
N ASP A 58 4.07 -7.22 39.70
CA ASP A 58 4.58 -8.37 40.48
C ASP A 58 4.91 -9.65 39.67
N SER A 59 6.18 -10.07 39.70
CA SER A 59 6.77 -11.10 40.58
C SER A 59 6.54 -12.57 40.18
N THR A 60 7.21 -12.98 39.10
CA THR A 60 8.16 -14.11 39.20
C THR A 60 9.57 -13.52 39.14
N THR A 61 10.28 -13.58 40.25
CA THR A 61 11.61 -12.99 40.50
C THR A 61 12.60 -13.20 39.36
N LEU A 62 12.84 -12.14 38.59
CA LEU A 62 13.94 -12.01 37.62
C LEU A 62 15.26 -11.78 38.37
N LYS A 63 16.27 -12.62 38.12
CA LYS A 63 17.63 -12.38 38.62
C LYS A 63 18.32 -11.36 37.74
N ASN A 64 18.78 -10.28 38.34
CA ASN A 64 19.59 -9.27 37.67
C ASN A 64 20.90 -9.94 37.15
N PRO A 65 21.36 -9.68 35.92
CA PRO A 65 22.56 -10.32 35.37
C PRO A 65 23.84 -9.91 36.11
N VAL A 66 23.77 -8.84 36.90
CA VAL A 66 24.79 -8.46 37.86
C VAL A 66 24.27 -8.84 39.24
N ASN A 67 24.94 -9.79 39.90
CA ASN A 67 24.70 -10.02 41.30
C ASN A 67 25.22 -8.80 42.07
N VAL A 68 24.30 -7.99 42.60
CA VAL A 68 24.64 -6.71 43.26
C VAL A 68 25.43 -6.93 44.55
N GLU A 69 25.36 -8.12 45.14
CA GLU A 69 26.08 -8.47 46.37
C GLU A 69 27.51 -8.96 46.09
N THR A 70 27.75 -9.64 44.96
CA THR A 70 29.09 -10.16 44.60
C THR A 70 29.80 -9.34 43.51
N PHE A 71 29.11 -8.39 42.87
CA PHE A 71 29.58 -7.67 41.68
C PHE A 71 30.01 -8.58 40.52
N GLU A 72 29.55 -9.83 40.52
CA GLU A 72 29.85 -10.80 39.48
C GLU A 72 28.70 -10.88 38.48
N LEU A 73 29.09 -11.07 37.21
CA LEU A 73 28.16 -11.32 36.13
C LEU A 73 27.68 -12.77 36.22
N ASP A 74 26.37 -12.99 36.18
CA ASP A 74 25.84 -14.33 36.00
C ASP A 74 26.06 -14.76 34.53
N GLU A 75 27.14 -15.50 34.29
CA GLU A 75 27.51 -15.98 32.95
C GLU A 75 26.41 -16.79 32.27
N THR A 76 25.53 -17.44 33.06
CA THR A 76 24.43 -18.24 32.51
C THR A 76 23.34 -17.36 31.90
N ILE A 77 23.04 -16.23 32.53
CA ILE A 77 22.09 -15.24 32.04
C ILE A 77 22.66 -14.56 30.78
N VAL A 78 23.97 -14.24 30.80
CA VAL A 78 24.63 -13.63 29.64
C VAL A 78 24.66 -14.55 28.42
N LYS A 79 24.98 -15.84 28.60
CA LYS A 79 24.93 -16.83 27.51
C LYS A 79 23.53 -16.96 26.94
N ARG A 80 22.50 -17.05 27.79
CA ARG A 80 21.09 -17.07 27.33
C ARG A 80 20.73 -15.82 26.52
N HIS A 81 21.14 -14.62 26.97
CA HIS A 81 20.88 -13.38 26.24
C HIS A 81 21.62 -13.34 24.89
N GLN A 82 22.83 -13.89 24.81
CA GLN A 82 23.58 -14.02 23.55
C GLN A 82 22.87 -14.98 22.58
N GLU A 83 22.40 -16.13 23.05
CA GLU A 83 21.64 -17.10 22.25
C GLU A 83 20.32 -16.52 21.72
N ILE A 84 19.56 -15.83 22.58
CA ILE A 84 18.33 -15.11 22.17
C ILE A 84 18.66 -14.05 21.13
N GLY A 85 19.75 -13.29 21.34
CA GLY A 85 20.24 -12.29 20.39
C GLY A 85 20.59 -12.88 19.02
N GLN A 86 21.25 -14.05 18.99
CA GLN A 86 21.56 -14.74 17.75
C GLN A 86 20.30 -15.19 17.03
N ARG A 87 19.33 -15.79 17.74
CA ARG A 87 18.05 -16.22 17.16
C ARG A 87 17.27 -15.05 16.54
N TRP A 88 17.28 -13.89 17.19
CA TRP A 88 16.70 -12.67 16.62
C TRP A 88 17.44 -12.19 15.36
N SER A 89 18.76 -12.33 15.33
CA SER A 89 19.57 -12.01 14.15
C SER A 89 19.21 -12.93 12.98
N ASP A 90 19.13 -14.24 13.22
CA ASP A 90 18.81 -15.24 12.20
C ASP A 90 17.41 -14.99 11.60
N ILE A 91 16.41 -14.73 12.45
CA ILE A 91 15.05 -14.36 12.00
C ILE A 91 15.07 -13.06 11.18
N GLY A 92 15.87 -12.08 11.61
CA GLY A 92 16.04 -10.82 10.89
C GLY A 92 16.61 -11.03 9.49
N GLU A 93 17.64 -11.88 9.34
CA GLU A 93 18.23 -12.23 8.05
C GLU A 93 17.26 -12.99 7.14
N GLU A 94 16.55 -13.99 7.68
CA GLU A 94 15.49 -14.71 6.95
C GLU A 94 14.42 -13.76 6.42
N LEU A 95 13.97 -12.81 7.24
CA LEU A 95 12.96 -11.82 6.85
C LEU A 95 13.47 -10.92 5.72
N GLN A 96 14.71 -10.44 5.81
CA GLN A 96 15.29 -9.58 4.77
C GLN A 96 15.47 -10.33 3.44
N LEU A 97 15.93 -11.59 3.49
CA LEU A 97 16.07 -12.42 2.30
C LEU A 97 14.70 -12.69 1.65
N ALA A 98 13.71 -13.08 2.44
CA ALA A 98 12.36 -13.31 1.95
C ALA A 98 11.74 -12.05 1.31
N LYS A 99 11.98 -10.86 1.91
CA LYS A 99 11.54 -9.57 1.36
C LYS A 99 12.25 -9.23 0.05
N ALA A 100 13.57 -9.46 -0.03
CA ALA A 100 14.35 -9.21 -1.24
C ALA A 100 13.90 -10.09 -2.43
N GLU A 101 13.47 -11.33 -2.14
CA GLU A 101 12.95 -12.28 -3.13
C GLU A 101 11.46 -12.08 -3.45
N ASN A 102 10.78 -11.12 -2.80
CA ASN A 102 9.33 -10.95 -2.84
C ASN A 102 8.55 -12.23 -2.46
N ASN A 103 9.13 -13.08 -1.59
CA ASN A 103 8.52 -14.31 -1.12
C ASN A 103 7.69 -14.06 0.15
N HIS A 104 6.44 -13.61 -0.04
CA HIS A 104 5.57 -13.23 1.07
C HIS A 104 5.18 -14.38 2.01
N LEU A 105 5.15 -15.63 1.52
CA LEU A 105 4.91 -16.80 2.37
C LEU A 105 6.09 -17.05 3.32
N SER A 106 7.32 -16.88 2.84
CA SER A 106 8.51 -16.96 3.68
C SER A 106 8.57 -15.83 4.70
N VAL A 107 8.10 -14.62 4.35
CA VAL A 107 7.95 -13.52 5.32
C VAL A 107 7.01 -13.92 6.46
N ILE A 108 5.83 -14.46 6.14
CA ILE A 108 4.85 -14.92 7.14
C ILE A 108 5.47 -16.01 8.05
N ALA A 109 6.20 -16.96 7.46
CA ALA A 109 6.86 -18.02 8.22
C ALA A 109 7.94 -17.48 9.19
N ALA A 110 8.75 -16.52 8.73
CA ALA A 110 9.76 -15.87 9.57
C ALA A 110 9.12 -15.04 10.69
N VAL A 111 8.03 -14.32 10.39
CA VAL A 111 7.27 -13.59 11.42
C VAL A 111 6.69 -14.54 12.47
N ALA A 112 6.15 -15.69 12.06
CA ALA A 112 5.65 -16.70 13.00
C ALA A 112 6.75 -17.22 13.95
N LYS A 113 7.98 -17.42 13.45
CA LYS A 113 9.14 -17.73 14.31
C LYS A 113 9.43 -16.60 15.31
N GLY A 114 9.36 -15.34 14.85
CA GLY A 114 9.51 -14.16 15.71
C GLY A 114 8.46 -14.07 16.81
N HIS A 115 7.18 -14.30 16.47
CA HIS A 115 6.10 -14.36 17.45
C HIS A 115 6.30 -15.50 18.46
N ALA A 116 6.74 -16.68 18.03
CA ALA A 116 7.04 -17.79 18.93
C ALA A 116 8.19 -17.43 19.90
N LEU A 117 9.24 -16.76 19.40
CA LEU A 117 10.35 -16.29 20.22
C LEU A 117 9.90 -15.26 21.26
N LEU A 118 8.99 -14.34 20.90
CA LEU A 118 8.41 -13.36 21.85
C LEU A 118 7.66 -14.04 22.99
N VAL A 119 6.89 -15.09 22.69
CA VAL A 119 6.16 -15.85 23.70
C VAL A 119 7.13 -16.58 24.63
N GLU A 120 8.23 -17.08 24.10
CA GLU A 120 9.27 -17.79 24.87
C GLU A 120 10.05 -16.86 25.82
N VAL A 121 10.50 -15.69 25.33
CA VAL A 121 11.38 -14.79 26.10
C VAL A 121 10.61 -13.78 26.95
N GLY A 122 9.34 -13.53 26.62
CA GLY A 122 8.48 -12.59 27.33
C GLY A 122 8.78 -11.11 27.05
N PRO A 123 7.94 -10.20 27.59
CA PRO A 123 7.95 -8.77 27.27
C PRO A 123 9.12 -7.98 27.88
N MET A 124 9.87 -8.57 28.81
CA MET A 124 11.04 -7.91 29.44
C MET A 124 12.31 -8.01 28.58
N ASP A 125 12.43 -9.08 27.77
CA ASP A 125 13.59 -9.34 26.90
C ASP A 125 13.34 -8.97 25.44
N SER A 126 12.13 -8.49 25.12
CA SER A 126 11.81 -7.96 23.80
C SER A 126 10.96 -6.69 23.89
N PRO A 127 11.40 -5.58 23.27
CA PRO A 127 10.62 -4.35 23.19
C PRO A 127 9.23 -4.60 22.58
N VAL A 128 8.18 -3.97 23.12
CA VAL A 128 6.82 -4.01 22.54
C VAL A 128 6.81 -3.61 21.06
N GLN A 129 7.73 -2.73 20.66
CA GLN A 129 7.95 -2.34 19.27
C GLN A 129 8.31 -3.52 18.36
N CYS A 130 8.95 -4.58 18.87
CA CYS A 130 9.22 -5.80 18.11
C CYS A 130 7.93 -6.52 17.72
N TYR A 131 6.95 -6.66 18.64
CA TYR A 131 5.66 -7.27 18.33
C TYR A 131 4.87 -6.43 17.32
N THR A 132 4.78 -5.12 17.54
CA THR A 132 4.11 -4.18 16.62
C THR A 132 4.69 -4.27 15.21
N ASN A 133 6.02 -4.28 15.09
CA ASN A 133 6.70 -4.38 13.80
C ASN A 133 6.47 -5.74 13.12
N LEU A 134 6.56 -6.85 13.85
CA LEU A 134 6.28 -8.18 13.31
C LEU A 134 4.85 -8.29 12.77
N CYS A 135 3.86 -7.78 13.51
CA CYS A 135 2.48 -7.73 13.04
C CYS A 135 2.31 -6.89 11.77
N MET A 136 3.06 -5.79 11.60
CA MET A 136 3.00 -5.00 10.36
C MET A 136 3.67 -5.69 9.18
N GLU A 137 4.75 -6.43 9.40
CA GLU A 137 5.38 -7.25 8.34
C GLU A 137 4.46 -8.39 7.88
N GLU A 138 3.79 -9.07 8.82
CA GLU A 138 2.75 -10.06 8.52
C GLU A 138 1.57 -9.43 7.78
N ALA A 139 1.08 -8.27 8.24
CA ALA A 139 -0.01 -7.56 7.61
C ALA A 139 0.32 -7.21 6.15
N GLN A 140 1.52 -6.65 5.89
CA GLN A 140 1.97 -6.31 4.55
C GLN A 140 2.13 -7.55 3.67
N ALA A 141 2.66 -8.65 4.19
CA ALA A 141 2.80 -9.90 3.44
C ALA A 141 1.42 -10.47 3.02
N HIS A 142 0.46 -10.53 3.94
CA HIS A 142 -0.92 -10.94 3.63
C HIS A 142 -1.58 -10.00 2.61
N PHE A 143 -1.38 -8.69 2.75
CA PHE A 143 -1.93 -7.72 1.81
C PHE A 143 -1.41 -8.00 0.39
N ASN A 144 -0.11 -8.25 0.24
CA ASN A 144 0.50 -8.51 -1.07
C ASN A 144 0.04 -9.83 -1.69
N LEU A 145 -0.38 -10.81 -0.88
CA LEU A 145 -1.01 -12.04 -1.33
C LEU A 145 -2.51 -11.86 -1.67
N GLY A 146 -3.07 -10.66 -1.44
CA GLY A 146 -4.49 -10.37 -1.59
C GLY A 146 -5.37 -10.94 -0.46
N GLN A 147 -4.76 -11.33 0.65
CA GLN A 147 -5.42 -11.89 1.84
C GLN A 147 -5.86 -10.75 2.77
N GLY A 148 -6.89 -10.02 2.35
CA GLY A 148 -7.28 -8.77 3.00
C GLY A 148 -7.78 -8.91 4.45
N LYS A 149 -8.41 -10.03 4.80
CA LYS A 149 -8.90 -10.26 6.18
C LYS A 149 -7.74 -10.49 7.13
N GLU A 150 -6.82 -11.36 6.75
CA GLU A 150 -5.60 -11.67 7.50
C GLU A 150 -4.71 -10.43 7.64
N ALA A 151 -4.59 -9.63 6.58
CA ALA A 151 -3.88 -8.35 6.62
C ALA A 151 -4.51 -7.36 7.62
N LEU A 152 -5.84 -7.24 7.61
CA LEU A 152 -6.59 -6.37 8.52
C LEU A 152 -6.44 -6.84 9.98
N ASP A 153 -6.55 -8.13 10.23
CA ASP A 153 -6.41 -8.71 11.57
C ASP A 153 -5.01 -8.47 12.13
N ALA A 154 -3.96 -8.69 11.34
CA ALA A 154 -2.58 -8.45 11.74
C ALA A 154 -2.30 -6.95 12.00
N ALA A 155 -2.78 -6.05 11.13
CA ALA A 155 -2.62 -4.61 11.34
C ALA A 155 -3.37 -4.12 12.59
N THR A 156 -4.55 -4.68 12.87
CA THR A 156 -5.33 -4.36 14.07
C THR A 156 -4.61 -4.80 15.34
N LYS A 157 -4.02 -6.00 15.36
CA LYS A 157 -3.15 -6.46 16.47
C LYS A 157 -1.96 -5.54 16.69
N SER A 158 -1.34 -5.07 15.61
CA SER A 158 -0.23 -4.11 15.68
C SER A 158 -0.66 -2.79 16.35
N LYS A 159 -1.80 -2.24 15.91
CA LYS A 159 -2.40 -1.03 16.48
C LYS A 159 -2.72 -1.19 17.97
N GLU A 160 -3.36 -2.28 18.35
CA GLU A 160 -3.73 -2.57 19.73
C GLU A 160 -2.51 -2.74 20.64
N SER A 161 -1.46 -3.38 20.14
CA SER A 161 -0.19 -3.50 20.85
C SER A 161 0.45 -2.14 21.08
N LEU A 162 0.58 -1.32 20.03
CA LEU A 162 1.23 -0.01 20.13
C LEU A 162 0.46 0.92 21.07
N LYS A 163 -0.88 0.91 21.01
CA LYS A 163 -1.74 1.73 21.89
C LYS A 163 -1.51 1.49 23.38
N LYS A 164 -1.13 0.28 23.80
CA LYS A 164 -0.88 -0.04 25.21
C LYS A 164 0.31 0.71 25.79
N THR A 165 1.27 1.09 24.94
CA THR A 165 2.51 1.77 25.35
C THR A 165 2.72 3.09 24.64
N ALA A 166 1.70 3.59 23.94
CA ALA A 166 1.83 4.75 23.07
C ALA A 166 2.08 6.03 23.86
N THR A 167 3.01 6.82 23.37
CA THR A 167 3.28 8.20 23.78
C THR A 167 2.88 9.16 22.65
N ASP A 168 2.89 10.47 22.91
CA ASP A 168 2.62 11.48 21.88
C ASP A 168 3.59 11.38 20.69
N ALA A 169 4.79 10.82 20.90
CA ALA A 169 5.77 10.58 19.84
C ALA A 169 5.35 9.46 18.88
N ASP A 170 4.45 8.57 19.29
CA ASP A 170 3.99 7.41 18.51
C ASP A 170 2.75 7.72 17.66
N ALA A 171 2.20 8.94 17.74
CA ALA A 171 0.99 9.34 17.02
C ALA A 171 1.13 9.19 15.49
N ALA A 172 2.29 9.52 14.93
CA ALA A 172 2.57 9.30 13.50
C ALA A 172 2.54 7.80 13.14
N MET A 173 3.14 6.95 13.96
CA MET A 173 3.17 5.50 13.72
C MET A 173 1.76 4.90 13.83
N LEU A 174 0.95 5.34 14.81
CA LEU A 174 -0.46 4.94 14.89
C LEU A 174 -1.25 5.37 13.65
N SER A 175 -0.99 6.56 13.13
CA SER A 175 -1.59 7.07 11.89
C SER A 175 -1.17 6.24 10.66
N GLU A 176 0.09 5.82 10.57
CA GLU A 176 0.59 4.95 9.49
C GLU A 176 -0.07 3.55 9.53
N ILE A 177 -0.26 2.98 10.73
CA ILE A 177 -0.99 1.72 10.89
C ILE A 177 -2.46 1.91 10.49
N ASP A 178 -3.07 3.04 10.84
CA ASP A 178 -4.44 3.35 10.44
C ASP A 178 -4.61 3.54 8.93
N GLU A 179 -3.63 4.16 8.26
CA GLU A 179 -3.61 4.22 6.80
C GLU A 179 -3.60 2.82 6.18
N PHE A 180 -2.74 1.93 6.71
CA PHE A 180 -2.70 0.55 6.25
C PHE A 180 -4.03 -0.19 6.49
N ILE A 181 -4.64 -0.02 7.65
CA ILE A 181 -5.98 -0.55 7.96
C ILE A 181 -7.01 -0.04 6.95
N GLY A 182 -6.97 1.25 6.59
CA GLY A 182 -7.82 1.82 5.55
C GLY A 182 -7.67 1.10 4.21
N HIS A 183 -6.44 0.82 3.78
CA HIS A 183 -6.20 0.05 2.56
C HIS A 183 -6.66 -1.41 2.67
N ALA A 184 -6.44 -2.07 3.81
CA ALA A 184 -6.90 -3.45 4.02
C ALA A 184 -8.44 -3.55 4.02
N LEU A 185 -9.12 -2.52 4.54
CA LEU A 185 -10.58 -2.38 4.44
C LEU A 185 -11.05 -2.24 2.98
N LEU A 186 -10.32 -1.51 2.13
CA LEU A 186 -10.63 -1.47 0.70
C LEU A 186 -10.47 -2.83 0.04
N LEU A 187 -9.40 -3.56 0.35
CA LEU A 187 -9.14 -4.91 -0.18
C LEU A 187 -10.22 -5.92 0.23
N THR A 188 -10.83 -5.74 1.40
CA THR A 188 -11.95 -6.57 1.88
C THR A 188 -13.33 -6.08 1.42
N GLY A 189 -13.40 -5.01 0.62
CA GLY A 189 -14.65 -4.44 0.11
C GLY A 189 -15.41 -3.56 1.10
N ASN A 190 -14.80 -3.18 2.23
CA ASN A 190 -15.41 -2.36 3.27
C ASN A 190 -15.12 -0.87 3.07
N ALA A 191 -15.57 -0.32 1.94
CA ALA A 191 -15.28 1.06 1.51
C ALA A 191 -15.73 2.13 2.52
N THR A 192 -16.89 1.95 3.17
CA THR A 192 -17.41 2.92 4.15
C THR A 192 -16.51 3.03 5.37
N LYS A 193 -16.06 1.91 5.95
CA LYS A 193 -15.12 1.94 7.07
C LYS A 193 -13.75 2.47 6.65
N ALA A 194 -13.29 2.16 5.43
CA ALA A 194 -12.06 2.74 4.91
C ALA A 194 -12.16 4.27 4.82
N GLU A 195 -13.27 4.80 4.31
CA GLU A 195 -13.53 6.25 4.27
C GLU A 195 -13.48 6.87 5.68
N GLU A 196 -14.14 6.27 6.67
CA GLU A 196 -14.13 6.73 8.05
C GLU A 196 -12.70 6.82 8.62
N VAL A 197 -11.89 5.79 8.38
CA VAL A 197 -10.48 5.74 8.82
C VAL A 197 -9.66 6.83 8.15
N PHE A 198 -9.72 6.97 6.82
CA PHE A 198 -8.95 8.01 6.12
C PHE A 198 -9.38 9.43 6.50
N ARG A 199 -10.68 9.66 6.75
CA ARG A 199 -11.17 10.95 7.26
C ARG A 199 -10.63 11.27 8.65
N ALA A 200 -10.58 10.28 9.54
CA ALA A 200 -10.02 10.46 10.87
C ALA A 200 -8.52 10.82 10.80
N ILE A 201 -7.77 10.17 9.92
CA ILE A 201 -6.36 10.49 9.68
C ILE A 201 -6.19 11.91 9.13
N LEU A 202 -6.98 12.32 8.12
CA LEU A 202 -6.90 13.69 7.58
C LEU A 202 -7.22 14.74 8.63
N LEU A 203 -8.22 14.50 9.48
CA LEU A 203 -8.56 15.40 10.58
C LEU A 203 -7.36 15.56 11.53
N TRP A 204 -6.72 14.45 11.91
CA TRP A 204 -5.52 14.48 12.75
C TRP A 204 -4.37 15.24 12.08
N ILE A 205 -4.13 15.01 10.78
CA ILE A 205 -3.12 15.74 9.99
C ILE A 205 -3.43 17.26 10.01
N ASP A 206 -4.67 17.66 9.79
CA ASP A 206 -5.05 19.06 9.62
C ASP A 206 -5.12 19.86 10.93
N THR A 207 -5.29 19.17 12.07
CA THR A 207 -5.51 19.81 13.38
C THR A 207 -4.41 19.50 14.38
N ASP A 208 -4.29 18.25 14.79
CA ASP A 208 -3.46 17.82 15.92
C ASP A 208 -1.97 17.76 15.55
N SER A 209 -1.65 17.31 14.34
CA SER A 209 -0.25 17.16 13.89
C SER A 209 0.52 18.49 13.89
N LYS A 210 -0.17 19.63 13.74
CA LYS A 210 0.42 20.98 13.76
C LYS A 210 0.92 21.40 15.15
N LYS A 211 0.44 20.75 16.20
CA LYS A 211 0.85 20.97 17.60
C LYS A 211 1.85 19.92 18.08
N ALA A 212 2.09 18.88 17.28
CA ALA A 212 3.00 17.81 17.60
C ALA A 212 4.47 18.23 17.45
N LEU A 213 5.39 17.34 17.83
CA LEU A 213 6.82 17.53 17.61
C LEU A 213 7.10 17.71 16.11
N PRO A 214 8.07 18.55 15.70
CA PRO A 214 8.32 18.85 14.28
C PRO A 214 8.50 17.62 13.38
N MET A 215 9.14 16.56 13.89
CA MET A 215 9.29 15.29 13.19
C MET A 215 7.95 14.61 12.88
N VAL A 216 7.00 14.65 13.82
CA VAL A 216 5.65 14.08 13.68
C VAL A 216 4.83 14.90 12.68
N SER A 217 4.94 16.23 12.72
CA SER A 217 4.28 17.12 11.77
C SER A 217 4.76 16.88 10.33
N VAL A 218 6.07 16.72 10.11
CA VAL A 218 6.62 16.42 8.78
C VAL A 218 6.17 15.06 8.27
N ALA A 219 6.15 14.04 9.14
CA ALA A 219 5.62 12.72 8.80
C ALA A 219 4.13 12.82 8.37
N ALA A 220 3.31 13.53 9.14
CA ALA A 220 1.89 13.75 8.83
C ALA A 220 1.65 14.46 7.49
N VAL A 221 2.46 15.47 7.14
CA VAL A 221 2.37 16.15 5.84
C VAL A 221 2.72 15.21 4.70
N ASN A 222 3.78 14.40 4.85
CA ASN A 222 4.16 13.40 3.85
C ASN A 222 3.09 12.31 3.68
N GLN A 223 2.44 11.93 4.77
CA GLN A 223 1.37 10.94 4.80
C GLN A 223 0.10 11.41 4.08
N ARG A 224 -0.15 12.73 4.04
CA ARG A 224 -1.37 13.30 3.44
C ARG A 224 -1.63 12.80 2.01
N ARG A 225 -0.58 12.64 1.19
CA ARG A 225 -0.73 12.24 -0.23
C ARG A 225 -1.30 10.83 -0.38
N THR A 226 -0.88 9.88 0.46
CA THR A 226 -1.33 8.48 0.40
C THR A 226 -2.71 8.36 1.02
N VAL A 227 -2.98 9.10 2.09
CA VAL A 227 -4.31 9.17 2.72
C VAL A 227 -5.36 9.77 1.79
N LEU A 228 -5.05 10.83 1.03
CA LEU A 228 -5.98 11.39 0.04
C LEU A 228 -6.26 10.40 -1.10
N LEU A 229 -5.24 9.70 -1.59
CA LEU A 229 -5.43 8.62 -2.57
C LEU A 229 -6.35 7.53 -2.01
N GLY A 230 -6.08 7.05 -0.79
CA GLY A 230 -6.91 6.06 -0.10
C GLY A 230 -8.36 6.51 0.08
N LEU A 231 -8.58 7.77 0.51
CA LEU A 231 -9.90 8.35 0.68
C LEU A 231 -10.66 8.45 -0.65
N GLY A 232 -10.00 8.94 -1.71
CA GLY A 232 -10.60 9.02 -3.04
C GLY A 232 -11.00 7.64 -3.57
N MET A 233 -10.14 6.63 -3.37
CA MET A 233 -10.45 5.25 -3.72
C MET A 233 -11.60 4.65 -2.91
N ALA A 234 -11.70 4.97 -1.61
CA ALA A 234 -12.80 4.56 -0.75
C ALA A 234 -14.14 5.12 -1.22
N ILE A 235 -14.20 6.43 -1.50
CA ILE A 235 -15.43 7.08 -1.98
C ILE A 235 -15.80 6.55 -3.37
N LYS A 236 -14.82 6.34 -4.25
CA LYS A 236 -15.05 5.71 -5.56
C LYS A 236 -15.64 4.29 -5.42
N CYS A 237 -15.12 3.46 -4.52
CA CYS A 237 -15.68 2.13 -4.28
C CYS A 237 -17.08 2.18 -3.64
N ALA A 238 -17.34 3.15 -2.78
CA ALA A 238 -18.69 3.40 -2.28
C ALA A 238 -19.64 3.81 -3.43
N ALA A 239 -19.20 4.67 -4.35
CA ALA A 239 -19.95 5.08 -5.53
C ALA A 239 -20.30 3.90 -6.45
N GLU A 240 -19.33 3.01 -6.71
CA GLU A 240 -19.54 1.75 -7.47
C GLU A 240 -20.69 0.93 -6.85
N LYS A 241 -20.71 0.78 -5.51
CA LYS A 241 -21.78 0.09 -4.79
C LYS A 241 -23.11 0.84 -4.80
N THR A 242 -23.09 2.17 -4.78
CA THR A 242 -24.30 3.00 -4.92
C THR A 242 -24.94 2.81 -6.30
N VAL A 243 -24.14 2.74 -7.37
CA VAL A 243 -24.65 2.42 -8.71
C VAL A 243 -25.32 1.05 -8.74
N GLU A 244 -24.72 0.03 -8.11
CA GLU A 244 -25.30 -1.32 -8.05
C GLU A 244 -26.65 -1.37 -7.30
N THR A 245 -26.81 -0.54 -6.26
CA THR A 245 -27.97 -0.61 -5.35
C THR A 245 -29.07 0.40 -5.68
N ARG A 246 -28.71 1.59 -6.17
CA ARG A 246 -29.61 2.72 -6.43
C ARG A 246 -29.65 3.15 -7.90
N GLY A 247 -28.74 2.64 -8.73
CA GLY A 247 -28.66 2.96 -10.16
C GLY A 247 -27.93 4.26 -10.51
N ASP A 248 -27.63 5.12 -9.54
CA ASP A 248 -26.91 6.38 -9.73
C ASP A 248 -25.94 6.64 -8.58
N GLY A 249 -24.67 6.86 -8.90
CA GLY A 249 -23.58 7.23 -7.98
C GLY A 249 -22.79 8.44 -8.46
N THR A 250 -23.38 9.26 -9.33
CA THR A 250 -22.71 10.38 -10.02
C THR A 250 -22.12 11.38 -9.02
N ALA A 251 -22.86 11.71 -7.96
CA ALA A 251 -22.42 12.66 -6.95
C ALA A 251 -21.19 12.15 -6.16
N GLU A 252 -21.19 10.87 -5.80
CA GLU A 252 -20.08 10.23 -5.11
C GLU A 252 -18.85 10.09 -6.00
N PHE A 253 -19.03 9.78 -7.30
CA PHE A 253 -17.92 9.80 -8.26
C PHE A 253 -17.32 11.19 -8.44
N ALA A 254 -18.14 12.25 -8.51
CA ALA A 254 -17.65 13.62 -8.58
C ALA A 254 -16.85 14.00 -7.32
N LYS A 255 -17.34 13.62 -6.13
CA LYS A 255 -16.63 13.82 -4.86
C LYS A 255 -15.30 13.06 -4.81
N ALA A 256 -15.27 11.82 -5.31
CA ALA A 256 -14.04 11.04 -5.40
C ALA A 256 -13.05 11.69 -6.38
N LEU A 257 -13.54 12.20 -7.51
CA LEU A 257 -12.73 12.86 -8.54
C LEU A 257 -11.97 14.07 -7.99
N ASP A 258 -12.65 14.96 -7.26
CA ASP A 258 -12.01 16.14 -6.65
C ASP A 258 -10.83 15.74 -5.74
N ILE A 259 -11.05 14.74 -4.88
CA ILE A 259 -10.02 14.25 -3.94
C ILE A 259 -8.86 13.54 -4.68
N LEU A 260 -9.18 12.76 -5.71
CA LEU A 260 -8.17 12.04 -6.49
C LEU A 260 -7.29 13.00 -7.32
N LEU A 261 -7.86 14.09 -7.86
CA LEU A 261 -7.11 15.13 -8.55
C LEU A 261 -6.13 15.84 -7.61
N ASP A 262 -6.56 16.19 -6.40
CA ASP A 262 -5.68 16.74 -5.37
C ASP A 262 -4.55 15.76 -5.00
N ALA A 263 -4.90 14.49 -4.80
CA ALA A 263 -3.91 13.44 -4.55
C ALA A 263 -2.93 13.26 -5.72
N LEU A 264 -3.37 13.50 -6.97
CA LEU A 264 -2.53 13.29 -8.16
C LEU A 264 -1.45 14.35 -8.25
N ALA A 265 -1.79 15.61 -7.95
CA ALA A 265 -0.82 16.70 -7.87
C ALA A 265 0.29 16.38 -6.87
N LEU A 266 -0.08 16.00 -5.64
CA LEU A 266 0.86 15.67 -4.57
C LEU A 266 1.73 14.45 -4.90
N ASN A 267 1.16 13.39 -5.48
CA ASN A 267 1.91 12.19 -5.83
C ASN A 267 2.85 12.40 -7.03
N THR A 268 2.49 13.31 -7.93
CA THR A 268 3.37 13.71 -9.05
C THR A 268 4.56 14.52 -8.55
N GLU A 269 4.34 15.48 -7.65
CA GLU A 269 5.40 16.26 -7.00
C GLU A 269 6.36 15.37 -6.19
N ALA A 270 5.84 14.30 -5.58
CA ALA A 270 6.62 13.34 -4.81
C ALA A 270 7.32 12.27 -5.67
N GLU A 271 7.17 12.30 -7.00
CA GLU A 271 7.69 11.30 -7.95
C GLU A 271 7.31 9.84 -7.61
N ASP A 272 6.16 9.64 -6.95
CA ASP A 272 5.66 8.31 -6.59
C ASP A 272 4.93 7.69 -7.78
N ALA A 273 5.68 6.99 -8.61
CA ALA A 273 5.16 6.39 -9.84
C ALA A 273 4.03 5.37 -9.59
N GLY A 274 4.09 4.63 -8.47
CA GLY A 274 3.06 3.64 -8.11
C GLY A 274 1.74 4.33 -7.77
N SER A 275 1.81 5.35 -6.91
CA SER A 275 0.64 6.13 -6.51
C SER A 275 0.06 6.93 -7.69
N VAL A 276 0.89 7.53 -8.55
CA VAL A 276 0.43 8.22 -9.77
C VAL A 276 -0.34 7.27 -10.68
N LYS A 277 0.20 6.06 -10.92
CA LYS A 277 -0.46 5.04 -11.74
C LYS A 277 -1.84 4.65 -11.18
N GLN A 278 -1.92 4.36 -9.88
CA GLN A 278 -3.20 4.00 -9.22
C GLN A 278 -4.20 5.15 -9.28
N ASN A 279 -3.73 6.37 -9.05
CA ASN A 279 -4.58 7.54 -9.02
C ASN A 279 -5.20 7.84 -10.39
N LEU A 280 -4.41 7.74 -11.47
CA LEU A 280 -4.91 7.86 -12.84
C LEU A 280 -6.01 6.82 -13.15
N LEU A 281 -5.85 5.57 -12.69
CA LEU A 281 -6.91 4.55 -12.84
C LEU A 281 -8.18 4.91 -12.07
N GLY A 282 -8.05 5.42 -10.84
CA GLY A 282 -9.17 5.90 -10.04
C GLY A 282 -9.92 7.04 -10.74
N ILE A 283 -9.19 8.01 -11.27
CA ILE A 283 -9.73 9.17 -11.99
C ILE A 283 -10.47 8.73 -13.27
N VAL A 284 -9.89 7.81 -14.06
CA VAL A 284 -10.56 7.25 -15.25
C VAL A 284 -11.91 6.64 -14.86
N LYS A 285 -11.95 5.82 -13.80
CA LYS A 285 -13.20 5.21 -13.33
C LYS A 285 -14.21 6.24 -12.84
N CYS A 286 -13.77 7.32 -12.19
CA CYS A 286 -14.65 8.40 -11.78
C CYS A 286 -15.25 9.13 -12.98
N PHE A 287 -14.44 9.45 -14.02
CA PHE A 287 -14.96 10.06 -15.25
C PHE A 287 -15.98 9.17 -15.97
N VAL A 288 -15.73 7.85 -16.01
CA VAL A 288 -16.70 6.88 -16.52
C VAL A 288 -17.98 6.88 -15.68
N GLY A 289 -17.85 6.97 -14.36
CA GLY A 289 -18.96 6.98 -13.40
C GLY A 289 -19.84 8.22 -13.50
N VAL A 290 -19.26 9.39 -13.75
CA VAL A 290 -20.02 10.64 -13.99
C VAL A 290 -20.52 10.79 -15.43
N GLY A 291 -20.13 9.88 -16.33
CA GLY A 291 -20.54 9.90 -17.74
C GLY A 291 -19.75 10.85 -18.64
N ASP A 292 -18.62 11.41 -18.18
CA ASP A 292 -17.74 12.24 -19.02
C ASP A 292 -16.77 11.36 -19.82
N SER A 293 -17.27 10.84 -20.93
CA SER A 293 -16.53 9.92 -21.81
C SER A 293 -15.27 10.56 -22.40
N ARG A 294 -15.30 11.87 -22.69
CA ARG A 294 -14.17 12.59 -23.27
C ARG A 294 -13.01 12.66 -22.28
N GLN A 295 -13.29 13.02 -21.03
CA GLN A 295 -12.26 13.08 -19.99
C GLN A 295 -11.80 11.68 -19.56
N ALA A 296 -12.68 10.67 -19.57
CA ALA A 296 -12.31 9.28 -19.32
C ALA A 296 -11.27 8.78 -20.34
N VAL A 297 -11.51 8.99 -21.64
CA VAL A 297 -10.57 8.63 -22.71
C VAL A 297 -9.25 9.37 -22.56
N ALA A 298 -9.29 10.71 -22.43
CA ALA A 298 -8.08 11.53 -22.32
C ALA A 298 -7.23 11.13 -21.10
N THR A 299 -7.88 10.77 -19.98
CA THR A 299 -7.17 10.31 -18.78
C THR A 299 -6.60 8.91 -18.96
N CYS A 300 -7.32 8.02 -19.66
CA CYS A 300 -6.83 6.67 -19.96
C CYS A 300 -5.60 6.71 -20.89
N GLU A 301 -5.57 7.62 -21.88
CA GLU A 301 -4.39 7.87 -22.70
C GLU A 301 -3.20 8.36 -21.87
N LYS A 302 -3.43 9.28 -20.90
CA LYS A 302 -2.38 9.72 -19.97
C LYS A 302 -1.84 8.55 -19.15
N TYR A 303 -2.70 7.65 -18.67
CA TYR A 303 -2.32 6.44 -17.95
C TYR A 303 -1.44 5.52 -18.82
N ILE A 304 -1.83 5.26 -20.07
CA ILE A 304 -1.04 4.44 -21.01
C ILE A 304 0.33 5.07 -21.26
N ASN A 305 0.36 6.37 -21.58
CA ASN A 305 1.60 7.11 -21.82
C ASN A 305 2.51 7.16 -20.59
N PHE A 306 1.93 7.21 -19.39
CA PHE A 306 2.66 7.10 -18.14
C PHE A 306 3.31 5.72 -18.00
N CYS A 307 2.55 4.64 -18.15
CA CYS A 307 3.07 3.27 -18.05
C CYS A 307 4.14 2.99 -19.10
N HIS A 308 3.97 3.49 -20.33
CA HIS A 308 4.97 3.37 -21.40
C HIS A 308 6.29 4.04 -21.01
N ARG A 309 6.26 5.29 -20.51
CA ARG A 309 7.46 6.01 -20.04
C ARG A 309 8.11 5.34 -18.83
N ALA A 310 7.33 4.69 -17.99
CA ALA A 310 7.82 3.95 -16.82
C ALA A 310 8.38 2.56 -17.16
N GLY A 311 8.30 2.10 -18.41
CA GLY A 311 8.73 0.75 -18.80
C GLY A 311 7.83 -0.35 -18.25
N ASP A 312 6.53 -0.09 -18.10
CA ASP A 312 5.53 -1.00 -17.53
C ASP A 312 4.60 -1.54 -18.64
N PRO A 313 4.99 -2.62 -19.35
CA PRO A 313 4.22 -3.18 -20.46
C PRO A 313 2.87 -3.75 -20.04
N GLU A 314 2.76 -4.30 -18.82
CA GLU A 314 1.49 -4.77 -18.27
C GLU A 314 0.54 -3.60 -18.01
N GLY A 315 1.05 -2.49 -17.46
CA GLY A 315 0.30 -1.26 -17.31
C GLY A 315 -0.23 -0.73 -18.65
N VAL A 316 0.60 -0.73 -19.70
CA VAL A 316 0.21 -0.34 -21.06
C VAL A 316 -0.89 -1.24 -21.61
N ASN A 317 -0.76 -2.57 -21.47
CA ASN A 317 -1.76 -3.52 -21.94
C ASN A 317 -3.10 -3.32 -21.21
N HIS A 318 -3.06 -3.23 -19.87
CA HIS A 318 -4.24 -2.95 -19.06
C HIS A 318 -4.94 -1.65 -19.48
N GLY A 319 -4.17 -0.59 -19.71
CA GLY A 319 -4.72 0.70 -20.15
C GLY A 319 -5.34 0.64 -21.54
N THR A 320 -4.73 -0.11 -22.45
CA THR A 320 -5.25 -0.31 -23.81
C THR A 320 -6.59 -1.03 -23.80
N LEU A 321 -6.71 -2.09 -22.99
CA LEU A 321 -7.97 -2.82 -22.80
C LEU A 321 -9.04 -1.93 -22.17
N LEU A 322 -8.68 -1.20 -21.10
CA LEU A 322 -9.60 -0.28 -20.44
C LEU A 322 -10.09 0.82 -21.38
N LEU A 323 -9.21 1.38 -22.22
CA LEU A 323 -9.59 2.38 -23.22
C LEU A 323 -10.58 1.80 -24.23
N GLN A 324 -10.35 0.57 -24.69
CA GLN A 324 -11.27 -0.12 -25.60
C GLN A 324 -12.64 -0.33 -24.95
N GLU A 325 -12.69 -0.74 -23.68
CA GLU A 325 -13.92 -0.89 -22.91
C GLU A 325 -14.69 0.44 -22.79
N ILE A 326 -14.00 1.53 -22.47
CA ILE A 326 -14.58 2.88 -22.39
C ILE A 326 -15.16 3.29 -23.75
N CYS A 327 -14.39 3.10 -24.83
CA CYS A 327 -14.82 3.47 -26.17
C CYS A 327 -16.07 2.70 -26.60
N ASN A 328 -16.12 1.39 -26.31
CA ASN A 328 -17.29 0.56 -26.58
C ASN A 328 -18.50 0.99 -25.74
N LYS A 329 -18.30 1.25 -24.44
CA LYS A 329 -19.37 1.64 -23.51
C LYS A 329 -20.08 2.94 -23.95
N PHE A 330 -19.32 3.91 -24.45
CA PHE A 330 -19.84 5.21 -24.88
C PHE A 330 -20.06 5.32 -26.40
N ASN A 331 -19.83 4.24 -27.16
CA ASN A 331 -19.92 4.20 -28.61
C ASN A 331 -19.10 5.33 -29.30
N ILE A 332 -17.86 5.51 -28.86
CA ILE A 332 -16.92 6.52 -29.41
C ILE A 332 -15.74 5.84 -30.12
N PRO A 333 -15.14 6.48 -31.15
CA PRO A 333 -13.98 5.93 -31.84
C PRO A 333 -12.78 5.74 -30.90
N ASN A 334 -12.12 4.60 -30.97
CA ASN A 334 -10.90 4.35 -30.21
C ASN A 334 -9.72 5.11 -30.84
N PRO A 335 -9.06 6.04 -30.11
CA PRO A 335 -7.98 6.85 -30.67
C PRO A 335 -6.70 6.04 -30.98
N LEU A 336 -6.55 4.84 -30.41
CA LEU A 336 -5.40 3.95 -30.70
C LEU A 336 -5.58 3.11 -31.96
N VAL A 337 -6.83 2.82 -32.33
CA VAL A 337 -7.15 2.11 -33.57
C VAL A 337 -7.46 3.19 -34.60
N GLY A 338 -6.44 3.66 -35.30
CA GLY A 338 -6.54 4.78 -36.23
C GLY A 338 -7.82 4.73 -37.09
N ALA A 339 -8.38 5.91 -37.38
CA ALA A 339 -9.62 6.05 -38.16
C ALA A 339 -9.63 5.09 -39.37
N PRO A 340 -10.75 4.40 -39.66
CA PRO A 340 -10.82 3.53 -40.83
C PRO A 340 -10.37 4.37 -42.04
N LYS A 341 -9.29 3.92 -42.70
CA LYS A 341 -8.78 4.58 -43.90
C LYS A 341 -9.97 4.79 -44.83
N ALA A 342 -10.34 6.05 -45.06
CA ALA A 342 -11.33 6.39 -46.07
C ALA A 342 -10.90 5.69 -47.37
N LYS A 343 -11.79 4.87 -47.94
CA LYS A 343 -11.57 4.22 -49.23
C LYS A 343 -11.06 5.30 -50.18
N GLN A 344 -9.82 5.16 -50.64
CA GLN A 344 -9.34 5.96 -51.76
C GLN A 344 -10.31 5.74 -52.93
N PRO A 345 -10.73 6.79 -53.64
CA PRO A 345 -11.58 6.62 -54.80
C PRO A 345 -10.82 5.77 -55.82
N GLU A 346 -11.49 4.73 -56.32
CA GLU A 346 -11.02 3.91 -57.43
C GLU A 346 -10.54 4.81 -58.57
N THR A 347 -9.24 4.78 -58.83
CA THR A 347 -8.65 5.33 -60.04
C THR A 347 -9.20 4.54 -61.23
N THR A 348 -10.14 5.15 -61.94
CA THR A 348 -10.59 4.70 -63.26
C THR A 348 -9.39 4.55 -64.20
N ALA A 349 -9.31 3.38 -64.83
CA ALA A 349 -8.29 3.01 -65.80
C ALA A 349 -8.22 3.99 -67.00
N PRO A 350 -7.03 4.22 -67.60
CA PRO A 350 -6.93 4.98 -68.84
C PRO A 350 -7.43 4.14 -70.02
N ALA A 351 -8.28 4.76 -70.84
CA ALA A 351 -8.78 4.21 -72.09
C ALA A 351 -7.68 4.12 -73.16
N ASP A 352 -7.69 3.01 -73.91
CA ASP A 352 -6.87 2.76 -75.10
C ASP A 352 -7.04 3.87 -76.16
N PRO A 353 -5.95 4.33 -76.81
CA PRO A 353 -6.06 5.16 -78.00
C PRO A 353 -6.35 4.29 -79.24
N ALA A 354 -7.50 4.56 -79.86
CA ALA A 354 -7.89 3.98 -81.13
C ALA A 354 -6.92 4.38 -82.26
N ILE A 355 -6.52 3.37 -83.04
CA ILE A 355 -5.79 3.49 -84.30
C ILE A 355 -6.79 3.59 -85.46
N ASN A 356 -6.60 4.58 -86.35
CA ASN A 356 -6.76 4.58 -87.84
C ASN A 356 -7.44 5.83 -88.43
N PRO A 357 -7.19 6.17 -89.71
CA PRO A 357 -6.36 5.47 -90.71
C PRO A 357 -5.02 6.14 -91.07
#